data_AF-A0A1A8J7I9-F1
#
_entry.id   AF-A0A1A8J7I9-F1
#
_cell.length_a   1.000
_cell.length_b   1.000
_cell.length_c   1.000
_cell.angle_alpha   90.00
_cell.angle_beta   90.00
_cell.angle_gamma   90.00
#
_symmetry.space_group_name_H-M   'P 1'
#
loop_
_entity.id
_entity.type
_entity.pdbx_description
1 polymer ?
#
loop_
_entity_poly.entity_id
_entity_poly.type
_entity_poly.pdbx_seq_one_letter_code
_entity_poly.pdbx_strand_id
1 'polypeptide(L)'
;MSVGAPRGLASSGQKLITEMLHPLSAAEEQLSPWPDVTISVGVEKQEPGLTNGTPVEMSNPASTLQLIDRLQLDDELEADTQDPSETHDLFVTVDDPKKHVLTMETYITYRVSTKTTRIEFDLPEYCVRRRYQDFDWLRTKLEDSQPTHLIPPLPEKFVMKGVVDRFSEEFVETRMKALDKFLKRVADHPVLSFNPHLNAFLTAKDLNKRQGLALLTKVGESVKHVTGGYKLRARPSEFCAMGEYLDTFSQKLGTLDRIAQRILKEQSEYLTELREYSSVYSSWAGSEEQLQRPLEGVAGCVTTCCGAMEDLSDSTSQDFLPVLREYVLYIESMKNVLRKRDQSQAEYEGRLEAAVLRKQEDRTPIPVEVEKCQDKVECFNADLKADWERWQRNKRQDFKQLLTGMADKNINYYEKCQAAWESLLTVLQDKQTEDKTSETN
;
A
#
# COMPACT_ATOMS: atom_id res chain seq x y z
N MET A 1 -35.28 -44.00 -46.82
CA MET A 1 -35.03 -44.02 -45.36
C MET A 1 -34.16 -45.23 -45.09
N SER A 2 -32.99 -45.06 -44.46
CA SER A 2 -32.05 -46.16 -44.18
C SER A 2 -31.58 -46.05 -42.74
N VAL A 3 -31.43 -47.19 -42.07
CA VAL A 3 -31.00 -47.30 -40.67
C VAL A 3 -29.48 -47.25 -40.62
N GLY A 4 -28.91 -46.44 -39.72
CA GLY A 4 -27.48 -46.36 -39.47
C GLY A 4 -27.21 -46.21 -37.97
N ALA A 5 -26.42 -47.13 -37.42
CA ALA A 5 -26.02 -47.14 -36.01
C ALA A 5 -25.02 -46.02 -35.67
N PRO A 6 -24.93 -45.58 -34.40
CA PRO A 6 -23.91 -44.60 -33.98
C PRO A 6 -22.49 -45.18 -34.14
N ARG A 7 -21.56 -44.36 -34.65
CA ARG A 7 -20.13 -44.70 -34.71
C ARG A 7 -19.54 -44.61 -33.30
N GLY A 8 -18.75 -45.61 -32.91
CA GLY A 8 -18.05 -45.63 -31.62
C GLY A 8 -16.93 -44.60 -31.53
N LEU A 9 -16.67 -44.13 -30.31
CA LEU A 9 -15.49 -43.32 -29.98
C LEU A 9 -14.23 -44.19 -30.03
N ALA A 10 -13.13 -43.61 -30.54
CA ALA A 10 -11.84 -44.28 -30.54
C ALA A 10 -11.27 -44.34 -29.12
N SER A 11 -10.91 -45.54 -28.67
CA SER A 11 -10.16 -45.74 -27.42
C SER A 11 -8.75 -45.16 -27.59
N SER A 12 -8.46 -44.04 -26.91
CA SER A 12 -7.10 -43.61 -26.67
C SER A 12 -6.53 -44.48 -25.55
N GLY A 13 -5.60 -45.37 -25.89
CA GLY A 13 -5.04 -46.32 -24.92
C GLY A 13 -4.32 -45.63 -23.77
N GLN A 14 -4.59 -46.07 -22.54
CA GLN A 14 -3.86 -45.62 -21.36
C GLN A 14 -2.38 -46.01 -21.49
N LYS A 15 -1.49 -45.03 -21.37
CA LYS A 15 -0.06 -45.27 -21.14
C LYS A 15 0.23 -45.38 -19.65
N LEU A 16 1.26 -46.13 -19.30
CA LEU A 16 1.77 -46.22 -17.93
C LEU A 16 2.33 -44.87 -17.47
N ILE A 17 2.14 -44.53 -16.20
CA ILE A 17 2.57 -43.26 -15.59
C ILE A 17 4.07 -43.00 -15.79
N THR A 18 4.89 -44.05 -15.84
CA THR A 18 6.34 -43.97 -16.11
C THR A 18 6.71 -43.49 -17.52
N GLU A 19 5.75 -43.41 -18.46
CA GLU A 19 5.94 -42.85 -19.81
C GLU A 19 5.42 -41.41 -19.96
N MET A 20 4.90 -40.80 -18.90
CA MET A 20 4.44 -39.41 -18.93
C MET A 20 5.62 -38.46 -18.64
N LEU A 21 6.10 -37.78 -19.68
CA LEU A 21 7.11 -36.72 -19.55
C LEU A 21 6.54 -35.50 -18.82
N HIS A 22 7.36 -34.90 -17.95
CA HIS A 22 7.00 -33.69 -17.22
C HIS A 22 6.78 -32.51 -18.20
N PRO A 23 5.75 -31.66 -18.04
CA PRO A 23 5.38 -30.63 -19.03
C PRO A 23 6.41 -29.50 -19.24
N LEU A 24 7.56 -29.55 -18.54
CA LEU A 24 8.70 -28.63 -18.73
C LEU A 24 9.93 -29.30 -19.37
N SER A 25 9.84 -30.57 -19.81
CA SER A 25 10.95 -31.29 -20.47
C SER A 25 10.84 -31.36 -22.00
N ALA A 26 9.86 -30.68 -22.60
CA ALA A 26 9.74 -30.60 -24.05
C ALA A 26 10.80 -29.64 -24.62
N ALA A 27 11.72 -30.17 -25.43
CA ALA A 27 12.67 -29.35 -26.18
C ALA A 27 11.93 -28.48 -27.21
N GLU A 28 12.48 -27.30 -27.50
CA GLU A 28 11.87 -26.31 -28.40
C GLU A 28 11.70 -26.86 -29.84
N GLU A 29 10.47 -27.13 -30.26
CA GLU A 29 10.16 -27.38 -31.67
C GLU A 29 9.96 -26.07 -32.43
N GLN A 30 10.66 -25.94 -33.57
CA GLN A 30 10.59 -24.75 -34.43
C GLN A 30 9.26 -24.69 -35.18
N LEU A 31 8.46 -23.66 -34.91
CA LEU A 31 7.22 -23.39 -35.64
C LEU A 31 7.50 -22.91 -37.08
N SER A 32 6.74 -23.45 -38.03
CA SER A 32 6.81 -23.08 -39.45
C SER A 32 5.84 -21.92 -39.80
N PRO A 33 6.20 -21.04 -40.76
CA PRO A 33 5.46 -19.80 -41.00
C PRO A 33 4.21 -20.00 -41.87
N TRP A 34 3.15 -19.25 -41.55
CA TRP A 34 1.90 -19.14 -42.32
C TRP A 34 1.77 -17.74 -42.97
N PRO A 35 0.95 -17.58 -44.04
CA PRO A 35 1.28 -16.65 -45.13
C PRO A 35 0.78 -15.21 -44.98
N ASP A 36 1.45 -14.31 -45.72
CA ASP A 36 1.18 -12.87 -45.82
C ASP A 36 -0.23 -12.52 -46.33
N VAL A 37 -0.75 -11.39 -45.84
CA VAL A 37 -1.88 -10.65 -46.42
C VAL A 37 -1.46 -9.20 -46.67
N THR A 38 -1.21 -8.86 -47.92
CA THR A 38 -0.88 -7.50 -48.39
C THR A 38 -2.10 -6.58 -48.48
N ILE A 39 -2.06 -5.40 -47.85
CA ILE A 39 -2.88 -4.22 -48.21
C ILE A 39 -2.03 -2.93 -48.13
N SER A 40 -2.26 -2.01 -49.07
CA SER A 40 -1.59 -0.71 -49.30
C SER A 40 -2.55 0.48 -49.02
N VAL A 41 -2.15 1.74 -48.81
CA VAL A 41 -0.84 2.44 -48.70
C VAL A 41 -1.07 3.78 -47.96
N GLY A 42 -0.06 4.42 -47.34
CA GLY A 42 -0.20 5.85 -46.97
C GLY A 42 0.73 6.49 -45.92
N VAL A 43 1.90 6.95 -46.35
CA VAL A 43 2.67 8.14 -45.88
C VAL A 43 2.86 8.40 -44.37
N GLU A 44 4.07 8.06 -43.91
CA GLU A 44 4.92 8.67 -42.86
C GLU A 44 4.40 9.77 -41.91
N LYS A 45 4.51 9.48 -40.60
CA LYS A 45 5.18 10.36 -39.62
C LYS A 45 5.88 9.53 -38.54
N GLN A 46 7.06 9.94 -38.11
CA GLN A 46 7.95 9.21 -37.22
C GLN A 46 7.55 9.32 -35.73
N GLU A 47 7.38 8.17 -35.07
CA GLU A 47 7.57 8.01 -33.61
C GLU A 47 8.48 6.79 -33.37
N PRO A 48 9.40 6.83 -32.39
CA PRO A 48 10.20 5.67 -32.01
C PRO A 48 9.38 4.72 -31.12
N GLY A 49 8.85 3.66 -31.72
CA GLY A 49 8.15 2.59 -31.01
C GLY A 49 9.05 1.82 -30.05
N LEU A 50 8.49 1.45 -28.89
CA LEU A 50 9.11 0.58 -27.88
C LEU A 50 9.52 -0.77 -28.50
N THR A 51 10.79 -1.14 -28.38
CA THR A 51 11.27 -2.47 -28.74
C THR A 51 10.90 -3.49 -27.67
N ASN A 52 10.42 -4.65 -28.12
CA ASN A 52 9.94 -5.74 -27.27
C ASN A 52 11.04 -6.79 -27.07
N GLY A 53 11.16 -7.35 -25.87
CA GLY A 53 11.87 -8.62 -25.61
C GLY A 53 13.40 -8.62 -25.67
N THR A 54 14.05 -8.33 -24.55
CA THR A 54 15.37 -8.92 -24.23
C THR A 54 15.13 -10.28 -23.56
N PRO A 55 15.87 -11.36 -23.90
CA PRO A 55 15.76 -12.62 -23.17
C PRO A 55 16.15 -12.43 -21.70
N VAL A 56 15.34 -12.98 -20.79
CA VAL A 56 15.70 -13.00 -19.36
C VAL A 56 16.76 -14.07 -19.16
N GLU A 57 18.02 -13.66 -18.98
CA GLU A 57 19.05 -14.55 -18.45
C GLU A 57 18.61 -15.07 -17.07
N MET A 58 18.69 -16.39 -16.85
CA MET A 58 18.39 -16.96 -15.54
C MET A 58 19.38 -16.42 -14.52
N SER A 59 18.87 -15.72 -13.50
CA SER A 59 19.67 -15.06 -12.49
C SER A 59 20.53 -16.05 -11.71
N ASN A 60 21.85 -15.92 -11.86
CA ASN A 60 22.84 -16.73 -11.17
C ASN A 60 22.69 -16.58 -9.64
N PRO A 61 22.63 -17.67 -8.83
CA PRO A 61 22.50 -17.58 -7.37
C PRO A 61 23.58 -16.71 -6.70
N ALA A 62 24.77 -16.59 -7.29
CA ALA A 62 25.80 -15.66 -6.81
C ALA A 62 25.36 -14.18 -6.87
N SER A 63 24.59 -13.79 -7.88
CA SER A 63 24.03 -12.43 -8.00
C SER A 63 22.94 -12.18 -6.97
N THR A 64 22.10 -13.19 -6.67
CA THR A 64 21.10 -13.12 -5.61
C THR A 64 21.76 -12.98 -4.23
N LEU A 65 22.83 -13.74 -3.96
CA LEU A 65 23.61 -13.61 -2.74
C LEU A 65 24.26 -12.23 -2.62
N GLN A 66 24.83 -11.67 -3.69
CA GLN A 66 25.36 -10.29 -3.68
C GLN A 66 24.28 -9.21 -3.47
N LEU A 67 23.05 -9.45 -3.91
CA LEU A 67 21.92 -8.56 -3.61
C LEU A 67 21.49 -8.67 -2.14
N ILE A 68 21.45 -9.89 -1.58
CA ILE A 68 21.16 -10.13 -0.16
C ILE A 68 22.25 -9.50 0.73
N ASP A 69 23.52 -9.71 0.40
CA ASP A 69 24.68 -9.16 1.12
C ASP A 69 24.68 -7.62 1.08
N ARG A 70 24.30 -7.02 -0.06
CA ARG A 70 24.07 -5.56 -0.14
C ARG A 70 22.87 -5.07 0.66
N LEU A 71 21.76 -5.81 0.67
CA LEU A 71 20.60 -5.47 1.50
C LEU A 71 20.90 -5.62 3.00
N GLN A 72 21.75 -6.58 3.38
CA GLN A 72 22.24 -6.77 4.75
C GLN A 72 23.20 -5.64 5.17
N LEU A 73 24.09 -5.19 4.29
CA LEU A 73 24.92 -4.02 4.53
C LEU A 73 24.08 -2.72 4.63
N ASP A 74 23.03 -2.58 3.82
CA ASP A 74 22.05 -1.49 3.95
C ASP A 74 21.19 -1.65 5.24
N ASP A 75 20.98 -2.86 5.75
CA ASP A 75 20.34 -3.11 7.06
C ASP A 75 21.25 -2.73 8.23
N GLU A 76 22.53 -3.10 8.23
CA GLU A 76 23.48 -2.70 9.27
C GLU A 76 23.71 -1.19 9.27
N LEU A 77 23.77 -0.56 8.08
CA LEU A 77 23.89 0.89 7.95
C LEU A 77 22.60 1.64 8.32
N GLU A 78 21.40 1.10 8.07
CA GLU A 78 20.15 1.75 8.47
C GLU A 78 19.77 1.49 9.93
N ALA A 79 20.05 0.31 10.49
CA ALA A 79 19.83 0.02 11.91
C ALA A 79 20.67 0.93 12.83
N ASP A 80 21.86 1.34 12.37
CA ASP A 80 22.74 2.31 13.05
C ASP A 80 22.44 3.79 12.68
N THR A 81 21.39 4.06 11.88
CA THR A 81 20.92 5.45 11.60
C THR A 81 19.77 5.93 12.48
N GLN A 82 19.27 5.10 13.41
CA GLN A 82 18.45 5.59 14.50
C GLN A 82 19.37 6.33 15.49
N ASP A 83 19.56 7.63 15.28
CA ASP A 83 20.41 8.47 16.14
C ASP A 83 20.03 8.25 17.62
N PRO A 84 20.94 7.77 18.48
CA PRO A 84 20.69 7.60 19.91
C PRO A 84 20.28 8.89 20.64
N SER A 85 20.38 10.06 19.98
CA SER A 85 19.92 11.36 20.47
C SER A 85 18.44 11.67 20.23
N GLU A 86 17.71 10.91 19.39
CA GLU A 86 16.25 11.11 19.19
C GLU A 86 15.44 10.59 20.40
N THR A 87 15.47 11.35 21.50
CA THR A 87 14.60 11.13 22.65
C THR A 87 13.16 11.51 22.30
N HIS A 88 12.38 10.55 21.79
CA HIS A 88 10.93 10.73 21.64
C HIS A 88 10.31 11.08 23.00
N ASP A 89 9.60 12.21 23.04
CA ASP A 89 9.03 12.80 24.26
C ASP A 89 7.49 12.87 24.22
N LEU A 90 6.89 12.45 23.10
CA LEU A 90 5.44 12.35 22.88
C LEU A 90 5.10 11.02 22.19
N PHE A 91 4.62 10.06 22.98
CA PHE A 91 4.20 8.74 22.50
C PHE A 91 2.68 8.70 22.37
N VAL A 92 2.20 8.19 21.24
CA VAL A 92 0.76 8.05 20.94
C VAL A 92 0.44 6.65 20.42
N THR A 93 -0.69 6.11 20.84
CA THR A 93 -1.24 4.85 20.29
C THR A 93 -2.74 4.97 20.04
N VAL A 94 -3.23 4.30 18.99
CA VAL A 94 -4.65 4.21 18.65
C VAL A 94 -5.09 2.75 18.62
N ASP A 95 -5.96 2.37 19.56
CA ASP A 95 -6.34 0.97 19.81
C ASP A 95 -7.80 0.81 20.31
N ASP A 96 -8.19 -0.39 20.76
CA ASP A 96 -9.48 -0.69 21.42
C ASP A 96 -10.70 -0.11 20.68
N PRO A 97 -11.01 -0.57 19.46
CA PRO A 97 -12.15 -0.06 18.71
C PRO A 97 -13.47 -0.44 19.38
N LYS A 98 -14.37 0.53 19.56
CA LYS A 98 -15.71 0.30 20.14
C LYS A 98 -16.80 0.90 19.26
N LYS A 99 -17.74 0.02 18.86
CA LYS A 99 -18.97 0.34 18.15
C LYS A 99 -20.00 0.91 19.13
N HIS A 100 -20.51 2.09 18.84
CA HIS A 100 -21.60 2.74 19.56
C HIS A 100 -22.85 2.71 18.70
N VAL A 101 -23.96 2.25 19.28
CA VAL A 101 -25.27 2.23 18.64
C VAL A 101 -26.17 3.21 19.39
N LEU A 102 -26.42 4.37 18.80
CA LEU A 102 -27.40 5.35 19.26
C LEU A 102 -28.68 5.21 18.42
N THR A 103 -29.78 5.77 18.91
CA THR A 103 -31.11 5.66 18.31
C THR A 103 -31.18 6.05 16.83
N MET A 104 -30.31 6.96 16.38
CA MET A 104 -30.28 7.51 15.01
C MET A 104 -28.90 7.40 14.32
N GLU A 105 -27.85 6.94 15.00
CA GLU A 105 -26.49 6.83 14.43
C GLU A 105 -25.74 5.63 15.01
N THR A 106 -25.04 4.88 14.16
CA THR A 106 -24.02 3.91 14.58
C THR A 106 -22.64 4.37 14.11
N TYR A 107 -21.70 4.49 15.03
CA TYR A 107 -20.32 4.94 14.76
C TYR A 107 -19.31 4.16 15.59
N ILE A 108 -18.03 4.25 15.22
CA ILE A 108 -16.93 3.61 15.94
C ILE A 108 -16.02 4.68 16.54
N THR A 109 -15.56 4.41 17.76
CA THR A 109 -14.52 5.19 18.44
C THR A 109 -13.32 4.31 18.72
N TYR A 110 -12.14 4.88 18.58
CA TYR A 110 -10.87 4.29 18.98
C TYR A 110 -10.46 4.92 20.31
N ARG A 111 -9.75 4.17 21.14
CA ARG A 111 -9.01 4.72 22.27
C ARG A 111 -7.75 5.36 21.71
N VAL A 112 -7.45 6.58 22.16
CA VAL A 112 -6.21 7.27 21.88
C VAL A 112 -5.51 7.42 23.23
N SER A 113 -4.38 6.74 23.36
CA SER A 113 -3.52 6.84 24.54
C SER A 113 -2.34 7.76 24.22
N THR A 114 -1.96 8.60 25.16
CA THR A 114 -0.83 9.54 25.02
C THR A 114 0.02 9.47 26.26
N LYS A 115 1.33 9.38 26.09
CA LYS A 115 2.33 9.49 27.17
C LYS A 115 3.37 10.52 26.78
N THR A 116 3.72 11.43 27.67
CA THR A 116 4.64 12.53 27.31
C THR A 116 5.36 13.11 28.52
N THR A 117 6.54 13.66 28.26
CA THR A 117 7.34 14.45 29.22
C THR A 117 7.33 15.95 28.89
N ARG A 118 6.57 16.37 27.86
CA ARG A 118 6.44 17.76 27.40
C ARG A 118 5.68 18.63 28.39
N ILE A 119 6.14 19.88 28.57
CA ILE A 119 5.56 20.85 29.51
C ILE A 119 4.24 21.46 29.04
N GLU A 120 3.91 21.32 27.76
CA GLU A 120 2.65 21.76 27.14
C GLU A 120 1.45 20.88 27.52
N PHE A 121 1.68 19.82 28.31
CA PHE A 121 0.68 18.86 28.75
C PHE A 121 0.55 18.89 30.28
N ASP A 122 -0.66 19.12 30.78
CA ASP A 122 -0.94 19.20 32.23
C ASP A 122 -0.72 17.87 32.98
N LEU A 123 -0.73 16.74 32.25
CA LEU A 123 -0.61 15.38 32.79
C LEU A 123 0.40 14.58 31.94
N PRO A 124 1.16 13.65 32.56
CA PRO A 124 2.11 12.80 31.83
C PRO A 124 1.42 11.75 30.95
N GLU A 125 0.15 11.43 31.24
CA GLU A 125 -0.65 10.47 30.47
C GLU A 125 -2.08 10.97 30.22
N TYR A 126 -2.58 10.75 29.01
CA TYR A 126 -3.98 10.95 28.64
C TYR A 126 -4.56 9.68 27.99
N CYS A 127 -5.84 9.44 28.22
CA CYS A 127 -6.61 8.40 27.56
C CYS A 127 -7.97 8.99 27.16
N VAL A 128 -8.17 9.19 25.86
CA VAL A 128 -9.38 9.79 25.28
C VAL A 128 -9.98 8.86 24.23
N ARG A 129 -11.25 9.07 23.86
CA ARG A 129 -11.87 8.36 22.74
C ARG A 129 -12.12 9.31 21.57
N ARG A 130 -11.89 8.80 20.36
CA ARG A 130 -12.01 9.57 19.10
C ARG A 130 -12.73 8.76 18.04
N ARG A 131 -13.72 9.34 17.37
CA ARG A 131 -14.31 8.80 16.14
C ARG A 131 -13.48 9.23 14.93
N TYR A 132 -13.60 8.53 13.80
CA TYR A 132 -12.86 8.88 12.57
C TYR A 132 -12.99 10.37 12.18
N GLN A 133 -14.16 10.98 12.38
CA GLN A 133 -14.38 12.41 12.09
C GLN A 133 -13.56 13.37 12.97
N ASP A 134 -13.12 12.95 14.17
CA ASP A 134 -12.23 13.77 14.99
C ASP A 134 -10.82 13.81 14.40
N PHE A 135 -10.38 12.70 13.79
CA PHE A 135 -9.11 12.64 13.05
C PHE A 135 -9.19 13.47 11.76
N ASP A 136 -10.32 13.40 11.04
CA ASP A 136 -10.62 14.24 9.87
C ASP A 136 -10.54 15.73 10.22
N TRP A 137 -11.17 16.13 11.34
CA TRP A 137 -11.06 17.48 11.90
C TRP A 137 -9.62 17.87 12.22
N LEU A 138 -8.85 17.00 12.89
CA LEU A 138 -7.44 17.26 13.21
C LEU A 138 -6.63 17.46 11.91
N ARG A 139 -6.77 16.57 10.93
CA ARG A 139 -6.05 16.66 9.65
C ARG A 139 -6.35 17.97 8.93
N THR A 140 -7.63 18.36 8.80
CA THR A 140 -7.99 19.65 8.20
C THR A 140 -7.41 20.83 8.99
N LYS A 141 -7.40 20.76 10.33
CA LYS A 141 -6.81 21.83 11.16
C LYS A 141 -5.29 21.94 11.02
N LEU A 142 -4.60 20.83 10.80
CA LEU A 142 -3.17 20.83 10.45
C LEU A 142 -2.95 21.42 9.04
N GLU A 143 -3.76 21.04 8.04
CA GLU A 143 -3.66 21.58 6.67
C GLU A 143 -3.98 23.09 6.56
N ASP A 144 -4.88 23.59 7.42
CA ASP A 144 -5.23 25.00 7.56
C ASP A 144 -4.10 25.80 8.24
N SER A 145 -3.54 25.27 9.34
CA SER A 145 -2.58 26.00 10.20
C SER A 145 -1.12 25.86 9.78
N GLN A 146 -0.76 24.79 9.07
CA GLN A 146 0.59 24.51 8.58
C GLN A 146 0.57 24.21 7.08
N PRO A 147 0.25 25.21 6.22
CA PRO A 147 0.05 25.02 4.79
C PRO A 147 1.33 24.72 4.01
N THR A 148 2.50 24.92 4.62
CA THR A 148 3.84 24.64 4.06
C THR A 148 4.24 23.17 4.19
N HIS A 149 3.64 22.45 5.15
CA HIS A 149 4.04 21.11 5.55
C HIS A 149 3.21 19.98 4.92
N LEU A 150 3.82 18.80 4.81
CA LEU A 150 3.16 17.56 4.40
C LEU A 150 2.34 16.99 5.57
N ILE A 151 1.02 17.17 5.53
CA ILE A 151 0.13 16.53 6.50
C ILE A 151 -0.15 15.08 6.06
N PRO A 152 0.10 14.07 6.91
CA PRO A 152 -0.28 12.68 6.65
C PRO A 152 -1.73 12.52 6.14
N PRO A 153 -1.99 11.65 5.15
CA PRO A 153 -3.34 11.30 4.74
C PRO A 153 -4.02 10.45 5.81
N LEU A 154 -5.36 10.49 5.81
CA LEU A 154 -6.17 9.52 6.56
C LEU A 154 -6.60 8.40 5.62
N PRO A 155 -6.85 7.18 6.14
CA PRO A 155 -7.48 6.11 5.36
C PRO A 155 -8.85 6.57 4.84
N GLU A 156 -9.29 6.04 3.70
CA GLU A 156 -10.50 6.50 3.02
C GLU A 156 -11.76 6.48 3.92
N LYS A 157 -12.66 7.45 3.70
CA LYS A 157 -13.90 7.59 4.48
C LYS A 157 -14.85 6.40 4.30
N PHE A 158 -14.82 5.78 3.12
CA PHE A 158 -15.67 4.66 2.73
C PHE A 158 -14.85 3.64 1.94
N VAL A 159 -15.26 2.38 2.01
CA VAL A 159 -14.77 1.34 1.09
C VAL A 159 -15.22 1.70 -0.32
N MET A 160 -14.28 1.90 -1.24
CA MET A 160 -14.62 2.07 -2.65
C MET A 160 -15.36 0.82 -3.15
N LYS A 161 -16.56 1.02 -3.74
CA LYS A 161 -17.40 -0.01 -4.36
C LYS A 161 -17.85 -1.19 -3.47
N GLY A 162 -18.52 -0.93 -2.35
CA GLY A 162 -19.63 -1.78 -1.86
C GLY A 162 -19.37 -3.26 -1.51
N VAL A 163 -18.12 -3.70 -1.40
CA VAL A 163 -17.75 -5.12 -1.14
C VAL A 163 -17.54 -5.42 0.35
N VAL A 164 -17.26 -4.43 1.20
CA VAL A 164 -16.97 -4.62 2.63
C VAL A 164 -17.86 -3.72 3.49
N ASP A 165 -18.47 -4.28 4.54
CA ASP A 165 -19.23 -3.52 5.54
C ASP A 165 -18.28 -2.58 6.31
N ARG A 166 -18.66 -1.30 6.44
CA ARG A 166 -17.93 -0.31 7.25
C ARG A 166 -17.86 -0.63 8.75
N PHE A 167 -18.55 -1.69 9.18
CA PHE A 167 -18.51 -2.24 10.53
C PHE A 167 -17.93 -3.67 10.60
N SER A 168 -17.36 -4.22 9.52
CA SER A 168 -16.62 -5.48 9.57
C SER A 168 -15.36 -5.34 10.42
N GLU A 169 -14.97 -6.41 11.11
CA GLU A 169 -13.81 -6.42 12.00
C GLU A 169 -12.52 -6.04 11.25
N GLU A 170 -12.27 -6.69 10.09
CA GLU A 170 -11.20 -6.39 9.15
C GLU A 170 -11.10 -4.89 8.78
N PHE A 171 -12.21 -4.27 8.40
CA PHE A 171 -12.22 -2.85 8.02
C PHE A 171 -11.91 -1.94 9.21
N VAL A 172 -12.43 -2.30 10.39
CA VAL A 172 -12.22 -1.55 11.63
C VAL A 172 -10.76 -1.64 12.08
N GLU A 173 -10.15 -2.81 11.98
CA GLU A 173 -8.74 -3.04 12.31
C GLU A 173 -7.81 -2.36 11.30
N THR A 174 -8.04 -2.52 9.99
CA THR A 174 -7.25 -1.87 8.93
C THR A 174 -7.29 -0.35 9.09
N ARG A 175 -8.47 0.21 9.38
CA ARG A 175 -8.62 1.64 9.70
C ARG A 175 -7.91 2.02 10.98
N MET A 176 -7.96 1.21 12.05
CA MET A 176 -7.26 1.46 13.31
C MET A 176 -5.75 1.55 13.09
N LYS A 177 -5.14 0.57 12.40
CA LYS A 177 -3.72 0.55 12.04
C LYS A 177 -3.30 1.83 11.29
N ALA A 178 -4.11 2.26 10.31
CA ALA A 178 -3.84 3.48 9.55
C ALA A 178 -4.04 4.78 10.36
N LEU A 179 -4.99 4.82 11.32
CA LEU A 179 -5.17 5.96 12.24
C LEU A 179 -4.05 6.06 13.28
N ASP A 180 -3.56 4.93 13.79
CA ASP A 180 -2.38 4.84 14.67
C ASP A 180 -1.14 5.39 13.97
N LYS A 181 -0.86 4.90 12.76
CA LYS A 181 0.25 5.35 11.91
C LYS A 181 0.17 6.83 11.53
N PHE A 182 -1.03 7.32 11.20
CA PHE A 182 -1.28 8.76 10.99
C PHE A 182 -0.88 9.57 12.24
N LEU A 183 -1.35 9.16 13.42
CA LEU A 183 -1.16 9.94 14.64
C LEU A 183 0.30 9.93 15.11
N LYS A 184 0.98 8.79 15.02
CA LYS A 184 2.43 8.66 15.26
C LYS A 184 3.23 9.62 14.37
N ARG A 185 3.03 9.57 13.04
CA ARG A 185 3.71 10.47 12.11
C ARG A 185 3.45 11.96 12.33
N VAL A 186 2.33 12.34 12.94
CA VAL A 186 2.05 13.72 13.37
C VAL A 186 2.78 14.06 14.68
N ALA A 187 2.87 13.11 15.62
CA ALA A 187 3.60 13.26 16.89
C ALA A 187 5.13 13.27 16.73
N ASP A 188 5.66 12.50 15.77
CA ASP A 188 7.10 12.45 15.43
C ASP A 188 7.56 13.64 14.55
N HIS A 189 6.64 14.53 14.16
CA HIS A 189 6.95 15.66 13.29
C HIS A 189 7.43 16.87 14.11
N PRO A 190 8.62 17.44 13.84
CA PRO A 190 9.17 18.56 14.63
C PRO A 190 8.28 19.80 14.71
N VAL A 191 7.55 20.14 13.64
CA VAL A 191 6.57 21.24 13.66
C VAL A 191 5.15 20.80 14.07
N LEU A 192 4.57 19.75 13.45
CA LEU A 192 3.17 19.38 13.69
C LEU A 192 2.90 18.89 15.13
N SER A 193 3.90 18.32 15.80
CA SER A 193 3.75 17.78 17.16
C SER A 193 3.51 18.84 18.23
N PHE A 194 3.89 20.10 17.98
CA PHE A 194 3.62 21.25 18.85
C PHE A 194 2.33 22.00 18.46
N ASN A 195 1.55 21.48 17.50
CA ASN A 195 0.34 22.18 17.04
C ASN A 195 -0.75 22.19 18.14
N PRO A 196 -1.34 23.36 18.48
CA PRO A 196 -2.40 23.45 19.50
C PRO A 196 -3.63 22.58 19.21
N HIS A 197 -3.93 22.29 17.95
CA HIS A 197 -5.02 21.39 17.57
C HIS A 197 -4.69 19.92 17.84
N LEU A 198 -3.41 19.50 17.73
CA LEU A 198 -2.97 18.18 18.15
C LEU A 198 -3.07 18.05 19.67
N ASN A 199 -2.55 19.01 20.45
CA ASN A 199 -2.70 18.99 21.91
C ASN A 199 -4.20 18.87 22.29
N ALA A 200 -5.07 19.71 21.73
CA ALA A 200 -6.51 19.61 21.95
C ALA A 200 -7.09 18.23 21.56
N PHE A 201 -6.63 17.63 20.46
CA PHE A 201 -7.03 16.29 20.03
C PHE A 201 -6.58 15.19 21.01
N LEU A 202 -5.44 15.33 21.67
CA LEU A 202 -4.92 14.33 22.62
C LEU A 202 -5.53 14.53 24.04
N THR A 203 -5.79 15.76 24.46
CA THR A 203 -6.14 16.08 25.87
C THR A 203 -7.63 16.30 26.13
N ALA A 204 -8.41 16.80 25.16
CA ALA A 204 -9.79 17.24 25.44
C ALA A 204 -10.78 16.09 25.65
N LYS A 205 -11.57 16.13 26.74
CA LYS A 205 -12.65 15.14 26.95
C LYS A 205 -13.81 15.28 25.94
N ASP A 206 -14.01 16.46 25.37
CA ASP A 206 -15.10 16.78 24.43
C ASP A 206 -14.61 17.84 23.42
N LEU A 207 -14.41 17.42 22.17
CA LEU A 207 -13.95 18.30 21.08
C LEU A 207 -15.08 19.20 20.53
N ASN A 208 -16.33 18.77 20.65
CA ASN A 208 -17.48 19.44 20.02
C ASN A 208 -17.76 20.80 20.67
N LYS A 209 -17.49 20.95 21.98
CA LYS A 209 -17.65 22.22 22.70
C LYS A 209 -16.73 23.35 22.22
N ARG A 210 -15.60 23.04 21.57
CA ARG A 210 -14.72 24.07 20.96
C ARG A 210 -15.10 24.41 19.51
N GLN A 211 -15.85 23.56 18.81
CA GLN A 211 -16.34 23.86 17.45
C GLN A 211 -17.30 25.07 17.44
N GLY A 212 -17.99 25.34 18.56
CA GLY A 212 -18.85 26.52 18.74
C GLY A 212 -18.15 27.88 18.62
N LEU A 213 -16.82 27.96 18.69
CA LEU A 213 -16.07 29.19 18.41
C LEU A 213 -15.62 29.34 16.94
N ALA A 214 -15.72 28.28 16.12
CA ALA A 214 -15.17 28.27 14.75
C ALA A 214 -16.14 28.79 13.67
N LEU A 215 -17.41 29.05 14.01
CA LEU A 215 -18.42 29.54 13.08
C LEU A 215 -18.42 31.07 12.87
N LEU A 216 -17.66 31.83 13.67
CA LEU A 216 -17.63 33.31 13.61
C LEU A 216 -16.40 33.91 12.90
N THR A 217 -15.37 33.12 12.58
CA THR A 217 -14.17 33.62 11.86
C THR A 217 -14.23 33.47 10.34
N LYS A 218 -15.09 32.60 9.78
CA LYS A 218 -15.13 32.32 8.33
C LYS A 218 -15.70 33.44 7.44
N VAL A 219 -16.18 34.54 8.02
CA VAL A 219 -16.70 35.72 7.27
C VAL A 219 -15.60 36.75 6.97
N GLY A 220 -14.40 36.65 7.57
CA GLY A 220 -13.31 37.63 7.41
C GLY A 220 -12.36 37.40 6.22
N GLU A 221 -12.15 36.16 5.78
CA GLU A 221 -11.04 35.83 4.86
C GLU A 221 -11.47 35.61 3.40
N SER A 222 -12.76 35.39 3.15
CA SER A 222 -13.29 35.13 1.81
C SER A 222 -13.29 36.36 0.88
N VAL A 223 -12.81 37.53 1.35
CA VAL A 223 -12.77 38.80 0.59
C VAL A 223 -11.34 39.18 0.16
N LYS A 224 -10.30 38.45 0.62
CA LYS A 224 -8.91 38.68 0.17
C LYS A 224 -8.49 37.86 -1.06
N HIS A 225 -9.33 36.92 -1.50
CA HIS A 225 -9.09 36.09 -2.69
C HIS A 225 -9.50 36.78 -4.02
N VAL A 226 -9.39 38.10 -4.10
CA VAL A 226 -9.22 38.81 -5.39
C VAL A 226 -7.73 38.86 -5.74
N THR A 227 -7.08 37.68 -5.69
CA THR A 227 -5.75 37.52 -6.28
C THR A 227 -5.91 37.56 -7.79
N GLY A 228 -5.46 38.65 -8.41
CA GLY A 228 -5.23 38.66 -9.86
C GLY A 228 -4.37 37.46 -10.25
N GLY A 229 -4.59 36.91 -11.45
CA GLY A 229 -4.03 35.64 -11.89
C GLY A 229 -2.51 35.66 -12.10
N TYR A 230 -1.75 35.72 -11.01
CA TYR A 230 -0.31 35.53 -11.00
C TYR A 230 0.01 34.14 -11.55
N LYS A 231 0.78 34.11 -12.64
CA LYS A 231 1.27 32.86 -13.24
C LYS A 231 2.73 32.68 -12.83
N LEU A 232 3.05 31.52 -12.29
CA LEU A 232 4.42 31.09 -12.07
C LEU A 232 5.18 31.15 -13.41
N ARG A 233 6.34 31.81 -13.45
CA ARG A 233 7.16 31.90 -14.68
C ARG A 233 7.82 30.57 -15.00
N ALA A 234 8.54 30.03 -14.02
CA ALA A 234 9.20 28.74 -14.10
C ALA A 234 9.31 28.14 -12.69
N ARG A 235 8.95 26.86 -12.55
CA ARG A 235 9.22 26.15 -11.30
C ARG A 235 10.73 25.83 -11.22
N PRO A 236 11.41 26.03 -10.08
CA PRO A 236 12.80 25.62 -9.91
C PRO A 236 12.98 24.10 -10.14
N SER A 237 14.11 23.70 -10.73
CA SER A 237 14.37 22.32 -11.18
C SER A 237 14.17 21.26 -10.11
N GLU A 238 14.56 21.56 -8.86
CA GLU A 238 14.34 20.68 -7.69
C GLU A 238 12.85 20.35 -7.47
N PHE A 239 11.95 21.33 -7.56
CA PHE A 239 10.51 21.11 -7.39
C PHE A 239 9.86 20.55 -8.66
N CYS A 240 10.47 20.71 -9.85
CA CYS A 240 10.09 19.96 -11.05
C CYS A 240 10.35 18.47 -10.85
N ALA A 241 11.57 18.12 -10.45
CA ALA A 241 11.97 16.74 -10.18
C ALA A 241 11.11 16.08 -9.08
N MET A 242 10.74 16.81 -8.02
CA MET A 242 9.76 16.32 -7.03
C MET A 242 8.41 15.96 -7.68
N GLY A 243 7.89 16.83 -8.57
CA GLY A 243 6.63 16.56 -9.29
C GLY A 243 6.71 15.34 -10.21
N GLU A 244 7.75 15.28 -11.03
CA GLU A 244 8.01 14.16 -11.96
C GLU A 244 8.20 12.82 -11.22
N TYR A 245 8.90 12.84 -10.08
CA TYR A 245 9.01 11.69 -9.20
C TYR A 245 7.65 11.23 -8.66
N LEU A 246 6.83 12.16 -8.17
CA LEU A 246 5.50 11.86 -7.61
C LEU A 246 4.55 11.28 -8.66
N ASP A 247 4.57 11.79 -9.89
CA ASP A 247 3.77 11.25 -10.99
C ASP A 247 4.25 9.85 -11.41
N THR A 248 5.57 9.66 -11.56
CA THR A 248 6.16 8.35 -11.85
C THR A 248 5.84 7.34 -10.75
N PHE A 249 6.01 7.72 -9.49
CA PHE A 249 5.75 6.85 -8.35
C PHE A 249 4.27 6.46 -8.26
N SER A 250 3.34 7.40 -8.49
CA SER A 250 1.90 7.12 -8.54
C SER A 250 1.54 6.08 -9.62
N GLN A 251 2.13 6.21 -10.82
CA GLN A 251 1.93 5.23 -11.90
C GLN A 251 2.47 3.84 -11.54
N LYS A 252 3.60 3.76 -10.82
CA LYS A 252 4.16 2.48 -10.33
C LYS A 252 3.28 1.86 -9.24
N LEU A 253 2.83 2.63 -8.25
CA LEU A 253 1.90 2.15 -7.22
C LEU A 253 0.58 1.64 -7.81
N GLY A 254 -0.01 2.40 -8.74
CA GLY A 254 -1.22 1.98 -9.48
C GLY A 254 -0.98 0.80 -10.44
N THR A 255 0.27 0.40 -10.68
CA THR A 255 0.59 -0.84 -11.40
C THR A 255 0.77 -2.01 -10.43
N LEU A 256 1.42 -1.79 -9.29
CA LEU A 256 1.54 -2.79 -8.22
C LEU A 256 0.17 -3.19 -7.65
N ASP A 257 -0.71 -2.23 -7.34
CA ASP A 257 -2.08 -2.51 -6.83
C ASP A 257 -2.90 -3.34 -7.84
N ARG A 258 -2.81 -3.04 -9.16
CA ARG A 258 -3.47 -3.85 -10.20
C ARG A 258 -2.91 -5.27 -10.32
N ILE A 259 -1.59 -5.44 -10.19
CA ILE A 259 -0.95 -6.76 -10.23
C ILE A 259 -1.33 -7.57 -8.99
N ALA A 260 -1.26 -6.98 -7.80
CA ALA A 260 -1.64 -7.65 -6.55
C ALA A 260 -3.14 -8.03 -6.53
N GLN A 261 -4.04 -7.17 -7.01
CA GLN A 261 -5.46 -7.51 -7.16
C GLN A 261 -5.69 -8.67 -8.16
N ARG A 262 -4.88 -8.75 -9.23
CA ARG A 262 -4.94 -9.88 -10.18
C ARG A 262 -4.45 -11.17 -9.53
N ILE A 263 -3.34 -11.13 -8.78
CA ILE A 263 -2.80 -12.27 -8.04
C ILE A 263 -3.85 -12.79 -7.03
N LEU A 264 -4.46 -11.91 -6.23
CA LEU A 264 -5.54 -12.29 -5.30
C LEU A 264 -6.73 -12.95 -5.99
N LYS A 265 -7.10 -12.47 -7.19
CA LYS A 265 -8.17 -13.08 -7.98
C LYS A 265 -7.79 -14.49 -8.45
N GLU A 266 -6.60 -14.65 -9.02
CA GLU A 266 -6.10 -15.96 -9.50
C GLU A 266 -5.91 -16.96 -8.33
N GLN A 267 -5.44 -16.48 -7.17
CA GLN A 267 -5.36 -17.27 -5.93
C GLN A 267 -6.74 -17.72 -5.42
N SER A 268 -7.75 -16.85 -5.46
CA SER A 268 -9.13 -17.18 -5.05
C SER A 268 -9.82 -18.18 -5.99
N GLU A 269 -9.56 -18.07 -7.30
CA GLU A 269 -10.01 -19.03 -8.31
C GLU A 269 -9.36 -20.41 -8.07
N TYR A 270 -8.03 -20.46 -7.91
CA TYR A 270 -7.29 -21.69 -7.61
C TYR A 270 -7.66 -22.33 -6.25
N LEU A 271 -7.88 -21.53 -5.21
CA LEU A 271 -8.34 -21.99 -3.90
C LEU A 271 -9.71 -22.68 -3.97
N THR A 272 -10.57 -22.24 -4.89
CA THR A 272 -11.88 -22.87 -5.11
C THR A 272 -11.70 -24.29 -5.69
N GLU A 273 -10.83 -24.45 -6.68
CA GLU A 273 -10.49 -25.76 -7.28
C GLU A 273 -9.82 -26.71 -6.25
N LEU A 274 -8.89 -26.21 -5.43
CA LEU A 274 -8.26 -27.01 -4.37
C LEU A 274 -9.27 -27.51 -3.32
N ARG A 275 -10.23 -26.68 -2.92
CA ARG A 275 -11.31 -27.08 -2.00
C ARG A 275 -12.20 -28.17 -2.60
N GLU A 276 -12.47 -28.13 -3.91
CA GLU A 276 -13.17 -29.21 -4.62
C GLU A 276 -12.36 -30.52 -4.58
N TYR A 277 -11.04 -30.47 -4.82
CA TYR A 277 -10.19 -31.67 -4.72
C TYR A 277 -10.20 -32.30 -3.32
N SER A 278 -10.09 -31.51 -2.25
CA SER A 278 -10.21 -32.01 -0.87
C SER A 278 -11.55 -32.76 -0.64
N SER A 279 -12.66 -32.20 -1.13
CA SER A 279 -14.00 -32.81 -1.08
C SER A 279 -14.09 -34.12 -1.88
N VAL A 280 -13.51 -34.17 -3.08
CA VAL A 280 -13.47 -35.37 -3.93
C VAL A 280 -12.66 -36.48 -3.27
N TYR A 281 -11.46 -36.20 -2.75
CA TYR A 281 -10.65 -37.20 -2.05
C TYR A 281 -11.32 -37.72 -0.78
N SER A 282 -11.97 -36.85 0.00
CA SER A 282 -12.76 -37.24 1.18
C SER A 282 -13.93 -38.16 0.81
N SER A 283 -14.65 -37.84 -0.27
CA SER A 283 -15.80 -38.63 -0.74
C SER A 283 -15.38 -39.99 -1.31
N TRP A 284 -14.23 -40.04 -1.99
CA TRP A 284 -13.66 -41.29 -2.48
C TRP A 284 -13.17 -42.17 -1.33
N ALA A 285 -12.54 -41.59 -0.30
CA ALA A 285 -12.11 -42.34 0.88
C ALA A 285 -13.27 -43.08 1.57
N GLY A 286 -14.44 -42.45 1.68
CA GLY A 286 -15.65 -43.07 2.22
C GLY A 286 -16.30 -44.16 1.33
N SER A 287 -15.77 -44.39 0.13
CA SER A 287 -16.24 -45.41 -0.82
C SER A 287 -15.24 -46.55 -1.05
N GLU A 288 -13.99 -46.41 -0.59
CA GLU A 288 -12.88 -47.31 -0.90
C GLU A 288 -12.16 -47.74 0.38
N GLU A 289 -12.68 -48.79 1.03
CA GLU A 289 -12.19 -49.28 2.34
C GLU A 289 -10.69 -49.57 2.33
N GLN A 290 -10.13 -50.08 1.22
CA GLN A 290 -8.71 -50.41 1.17
C GLN A 290 -7.80 -49.19 1.06
N LEU A 291 -8.26 -48.08 0.45
CA LEU A 291 -7.46 -46.87 0.24
C LEU A 291 -7.89 -45.68 1.11
N GLN A 292 -8.87 -45.86 2.00
CA GLN A 292 -9.44 -44.82 2.85
C GLN A 292 -8.36 -43.93 3.51
N ARG A 293 -7.45 -44.50 4.30
CA ARG A 293 -6.41 -43.75 5.05
C ARG A 293 -5.47 -42.92 4.13
N PRO A 294 -4.92 -43.47 3.02
CA PRO A 294 -4.24 -42.68 1.99
C PRO A 294 -5.08 -41.52 1.41
N LEU A 295 -6.34 -41.77 1.07
CA LEU A 295 -7.23 -40.79 0.44
C LEU A 295 -7.63 -39.66 1.42
N GLU A 296 -7.92 -40.00 2.68
CA GLU A 296 -8.07 -39.04 3.78
C GLU A 296 -6.80 -38.20 3.99
N GLY A 297 -5.63 -38.84 3.89
CA GLY A 297 -4.33 -38.15 3.95
C GLY A 297 -4.16 -37.11 2.84
N VAL A 298 -4.51 -37.44 1.59
CA VAL A 298 -4.51 -36.48 0.47
C VAL A 298 -5.50 -35.34 0.73
N ALA A 299 -6.72 -35.63 1.16
CA ALA A 299 -7.71 -34.60 1.47
C ALA A 299 -7.26 -33.66 2.60
N GLY A 300 -6.67 -34.21 3.66
CA GLY A 300 -6.08 -33.43 4.76
C GLY A 300 -4.94 -32.54 4.29
N CYS A 301 -4.02 -33.07 3.48
CA CYS A 301 -2.92 -32.31 2.90
C CYS A 301 -3.41 -31.15 2.03
N VAL A 302 -4.35 -31.40 1.10
CA VAL A 302 -4.95 -30.35 0.26
C VAL A 302 -5.65 -29.29 1.12
N THR A 303 -6.34 -29.70 2.18
CA THR A 303 -6.99 -28.77 3.13
C THR A 303 -5.97 -27.89 3.85
N THR A 304 -4.81 -28.42 4.23
CA THR A 304 -3.71 -27.62 4.80
C THR A 304 -3.15 -26.60 3.80
N CYS A 305 -2.96 -27.01 2.53
CA CYS A 305 -2.55 -26.11 1.45
C CYS A 305 -3.58 -24.99 1.20
N CYS A 306 -4.89 -25.28 1.26
CA CYS A 306 -5.95 -24.28 1.19
C CYS A 306 -5.81 -23.23 2.30
N GLY A 307 -5.69 -23.65 3.57
CA GLY A 307 -5.52 -22.73 4.69
C GLY A 307 -4.25 -21.87 4.59
N ALA A 308 -3.15 -22.44 4.09
CA ALA A 308 -1.93 -21.67 3.82
C ALA A 308 -2.12 -20.62 2.70
N MET A 309 -2.89 -20.93 1.66
CA MET A 309 -3.22 -19.98 0.58
C MET A 309 -4.16 -18.86 1.06
N GLU A 310 -5.10 -19.20 1.95
CA GLU A 310 -5.98 -18.23 2.64
C GLU A 310 -5.13 -17.24 3.47
N ASP A 311 -4.24 -17.72 4.33
CA ASP A 311 -3.31 -16.88 5.11
C ASP A 311 -2.50 -15.90 4.24
N LEU A 312 -2.01 -16.37 3.08
CA LEU A 312 -1.22 -15.57 2.14
C LEU A 312 -2.07 -14.51 1.42
N SER A 313 -3.29 -14.89 1.03
CA SER A 313 -4.24 -14.00 0.37
C SER A 313 -4.71 -12.89 1.32
N ASP A 314 -5.04 -13.25 2.56
CA ASP A 314 -5.49 -12.31 3.58
C ASP A 314 -4.38 -11.31 3.94
N SER A 315 -3.13 -11.75 4.13
CA SER A 315 -2.01 -10.84 4.39
C SER A 315 -1.72 -9.92 3.18
N THR A 316 -1.88 -10.41 1.95
CA THR A 316 -1.78 -9.56 0.75
C THR A 316 -2.92 -8.52 0.67
N SER A 317 -4.12 -8.89 1.10
CA SER A 317 -5.29 -8.00 1.15
C SER A 317 -5.21 -6.94 2.27
N GLN A 318 -4.77 -7.35 3.47
CA GLN A 318 -4.86 -6.57 4.71
C GLN A 318 -3.56 -5.82 5.08
N ASP A 319 -2.40 -6.33 4.68
CA ASP A 319 -1.10 -5.71 4.96
C ASP A 319 -0.51 -5.04 3.71
N PHE A 320 -0.50 -5.72 2.56
CA PHE A 320 0.18 -5.21 1.36
C PHE A 320 -0.59 -4.09 0.63
N LEU A 321 -1.82 -4.36 0.20
CA LEU A 321 -2.62 -3.39 -0.56
C LEU A 321 -2.89 -2.06 0.17
N PRO A 322 -3.17 -2.01 1.49
CA PRO A 322 -3.46 -0.76 2.18
C PRO A 322 -2.27 0.21 2.20
N VAL A 323 -1.03 -0.29 2.30
CA VAL A 323 0.17 0.57 2.28
C VAL A 323 0.38 1.19 0.89
N LEU A 324 0.17 0.45 -0.20
CA LEU A 324 0.22 1.03 -1.55
C LEU A 324 -0.78 2.18 -1.70
N ARG A 325 -2.01 1.98 -1.22
CA ARG A 325 -3.11 2.97 -1.29
C ARG A 325 -2.84 4.18 -0.38
N GLU A 326 -2.29 3.96 0.81
CA GLU A 326 -1.80 5.03 1.70
C GLU A 326 -0.78 5.92 0.98
N TYR A 327 0.19 5.33 0.28
CA TYR A 327 1.20 6.11 -0.44
C TYR A 327 0.67 6.86 -1.66
N VAL A 328 -0.39 6.39 -2.32
CA VAL A 328 -1.13 7.18 -3.32
C VAL A 328 -1.75 8.44 -2.69
N LEU A 329 -2.34 8.32 -1.49
CA LEU A 329 -2.89 9.48 -0.76
C LEU A 329 -1.80 10.44 -0.25
N TYR A 330 -0.61 9.93 0.08
CA TYR A 330 0.57 10.77 0.36
C TYR A 330 1.03 11.55 -0.86
N ILE A 331 1.06 10.92 -2.03
CA ILE A 331 1.45 11.58 -3.28
C ILE A 331 0.52 12.75 -3.58
N GLU A 332 -0.80 12.55 -3.47
CA GLU A 332 -1.75 13.65 -3.69
C GLU A 332 -1.65 14.75 -2.62
N SER A 333 -1.34 14.39 -1.36
CA SER A 333 -1.04 15.36 -0.30
C SER A 333 0.23 16.18 -0.63
N MET A 334 1.31 15.54 -1.07
CA MET A 334 2.55 16.22 -1.47
C MET A 334 2.35 17.11 -2.71
N LYS A 335 1.59 16.64 -3.72
CA LYS A 335 1.19 17.44 -4.87
C LYS A 335 0.36 18.67 -4.49
N ASN A 336 -0.52 18.55 -3.48
CA ASN A 336 -1.26 19.70 -2.94
C ASN A 336 -0.32 20.74 -2.32
N VAL A 337 0.69 20.31 -1.55
CA VAL A 337 1.70 21.21 -0.95
C VAL A 337 2.57 21.87 -2.04
N LEU A 338 3.03 21.13 -3.05
CA LEU A 338 3.73 21.69 -4.22
C LEU A 338 2.88 22.75 -4.96
N ARG A 339 1.57 22.52 -5.12
CA ARG A 339 0.66 23.50 -5.75
C ARG A 339 0.48 24.76 -4.89
N LYS A 340 0.39 24.62 -3.55
CA LYS A 340 0.38 25.77 -2.61
C LYS A 340 1.71 26.56 -2.66
N ARG A 341 2.85 25.86 -2.72
CA ARG A 341 4.19 26.45 -2.87
C ARG A 341 4.30 27.29 -4.14
N ASP A 342 3.87 26.74 -5.27
CA ASP A 342 3.88 27.44 -6.57
C ASP A 342 2.97 28.65 -6.61
N GLN A 343 1.82 28.61 -5.93
CA GLN A 343 0.96 29.78 -5.77
C GLN A 343 1.66 30.90 -4.96
N SER A 344 2.38 30.54 -3.90
CA SER A 344 3.16 31.52 -3.11
C SER A 344 4.34 32.10 -3.90
N GLN A 345 5.02 31.28 -4.71
CA GLN A 345 6.08 31.72 -5.61
C GLN A 345 5.54 32.69 -6.68
N ALA A 346 4.41 32.37 -7.32
CA ALA A 346 3.78 33.21 -8.33
C ALA A 346 3.34 34.57 -7.75
N GLU A 347 2.80 34.59 -6.53
CA GLU A 347 2.47 35.82 -5.79
C GLU A 347 3.72 36.69 -5.57
N TYR A 348 4.83 36.08 -5.13
CA TYR A 348 6.10 36.79 -4.96
C TYR A 348 6.63 37.36 -6.28
N GLU A 349 6.72 36.54 -7.33
CA GLU A 349 7.21 36.96 -8.66
C GLU A 349 6.40 38.14 -9.23
N GLY A 350 5.07 38.07 -9.17
CA GLY A 350 4.19 39.12 -9.68
C GLY A 350 4.26 40.43 -8.86
N ARG A 351 4.44 40.34 -7.54
CA ARG A 351 4.65 41.52 -6.68
C ARG A 351 6.02 42.15 -6.89
N LEU A 352 7.06 41.34 -7.04
CA LEU A 352 8.42 41.80 -7.34
C LEU A 352 8.48 42.50 -8.70
N GLU A 353 7.87 41.93 -9.74
CA GLU A 353 7.79 42.56 -11.06
C GLU A 353 7.09 43.93 -11.01
N ALA A 354 5.93 44.01 -10.35
CA ALA A 354 5.21 45.28 -10.18
C ALA A 354 6.02 46.32 -9.39
N ALA A 355 6.81 45.91 -8.40
CA ALA A 355 7.70 46.79 -7.65
C ALA A 355 8.91 47.27 -8.48
N VAL A 356 9.50 46.40 -9.29
CA VAL A 356 10.61 46.75 -10.19
C VAL A 356 10.17 47.76 -11.25
N LEU A 357 8.98 47.61 -11.82
CA LEU A 357 8.43 48.58 -12.78
C LEU A 357 8.22 49.96 -12.15
N ARG A 358 7.57 50.04 -10.98
CA ARG A 358 7.39 51.32 -10.23
C ARG A 358 8.71 51.99 -9.84
N LYS A 359 9.75 51.18 -9.55
CA LYS A 359 11.09 51.68 -9.26
C LYS A 359 11.78 52.25 -10.51
N GLN A 360 11.48 51.74 -11.70
CA GLN A 360 11.99 52.30 -12.96
C GLN A 360 11.28 53.62 -13.33
N GLU A 361 9.98 53.72 -13.06
CA GLU A 361 9.16 54.92 -13.33
C GLU A 361 9.46 56.05 -12.32
N ASP A 362 9.27 55.81 -11.01
CA ASP A 362 9.25 56.85 -9.97
C ASP A 362 10.47 56.82 -9.03
N ARG A 363 11.48 55.97 -9.27
CA ARG A 363 12.64 55.73 -8.38
C ARG A 363 12.26 55.31 -6.95
N THR A 364 11.06 54.76 -6.77
CA THR A 364 10.55 54.31 -5.47
C THR A 364 11.32 53.11 -4.92
N PRO A 365 11.48 52.98 -3.59
CA PRO A 365 12.07 51.79 -2.97
C PRO A 365 11.15 50.57 -3.15
N ILE A 366 11.72 49.37 -3.01
CA ILE A 366 10.94 48.13 -3.04
C ILE A 366 10.00 48.09 -1.82
N PRO A 367 8.70 47.76 -1.98
CA PRO A 367 7.78 47.68 -0.85
C PRO A 367 8.12 46.52 0.10
N VAL A 368 7.93 46.73 1.40
CA VAL A 368 8.11 45.71 2.47
C VAL A 368 7.18 44.50 2.25
N GLU A 369 6.08 44.68 1.53
CA GLU A 369 5.18 43.60 1.11
C GLU A 369 5.80 42.62 0.12
N VAL A 370 6.88 43.00 -0.59
CA VAL A 370 7.65 42.11 -1.47
C VAL A 370 8.61 41.28 -0.65
N GLU A 371 9.33 41.90 0.30
CA GLU A 371 10.23 41.23 1.24
C GLU A 371 9.49 40.17 2.05
N LYS A 372 8.33 40.51 2.64
CA LYS A 372 7.47 39.53 3.34
C LYS A 372 6.98 38.38 2.47
N CYS A 373 6.80 38.60 1.16
CA CYS A 373 6.45 37.53 0.23
C CYS A 373 7.67 36.67 -0.12
N GLN A 374 8.86 37.24 -0.16
CA GLN A 374 10.12 36.51 -0.31
C GLN A 374 10.35 35.61 0.91
N ASP A 375 10.33 36.16 2.14
CA ASP A 375 10.52 35.42 3.39
C ASP A 375 9.57 34.21 3.48
N LYS A 376 8.29 34.43 3.16
CA LYS A 376 7.25 33.39 3.14
C LYS A 376 7.58 32.28 2.16
N VAL A 377 8.09 32.61 0.97
CA VAL A 377 8.47 31.63 -0.06
C VAL A 377 9.74 30.89 0.32
N GLU A 378 10.72 31.55 0.94
CA GLU A 378 11.94 30.92 1.45
C GLU A 378 11.63 29.92 2.57
N CYS A 379 10.77 30.29 3.54
CA CYS A 379 10.27 29.36 4.56
C CYS A 379 9.53 28.16 3.93
N PHE A 380 8.61 28.41 2.99
CA PHE A 380 7.88 27.33 2.29
C PHE A 380 8.86 26.37 1.59
N ASN A 381 9.86 26.91 0.88
CA ASN A 381 10.86 26.09 0.20
C ASN A 381 11.69 25.25 1.18
N ALA A 382 12.00 25.75 2.38
CA ALA A 382 12.72 25.02 3.42
C ALA A 382 11.86 23.92 4.05
N ASP A 383 10.64 24.24 4.48
CA ASP A 383 9.69 23.31 5.08
C ASP A 383 9.40 22.13 4.15
N LEU A 384 9.10 22.41 2.88
CA LEU A 384 8.79 21.39 1.88
C LEU A 384 9.99 20.48 1.58
N LYS A 385 11.24 20.98 1.63
CA LYS A 385 12.44 20.15 1.47
C LYS A 385 12.65 19.24 2.67
N ALA A 386 12.52 19.76 3.89
CA ALA A 386 12.64 18.97 5.11
C ALA A 386 11.59 17.85 5.18
N ASP A 387 10.35 18.15 4.77
CA ASP A 387 9.26 17.18 4.74
C ASP A 387 9.38 16.18 3.59
N TRP A 388 9.92 16.60 2.43
CA TRP A 388 10.26 15.71 1.33
C TRP A 388 11.29 14.67 1.77
N GLU A 389 12.37 15.08 2.43
CA GLU A 389 13.39 14.16 2.94
C GLU A 389 12.84 13.22 4.01
N ARG A 390 12.05 13.73 4.96
CA ARG A 390 11.37 12.92 5.98
C ARG A 390 10.43 11.90 5.34
N TRP A 391 9.65 12.31 4.36
CA TRP A 391 8.76 11.41 3.60
C TRP A 391 9.55 10.36 2.83
N GLN A 392 10.68 10.70 2.21
CA GLN A 392 11.55 9.74 1.52
C GLN A 392 12.14 8.69 2.47
N ARG A 393 12.58 9.09 3.69
CA ARG A 393 13.04 8.16 4.74
C ARG A 393 11.91 7.23 5.18
N ASN A 394 10.77 7.77 5.60
CA ASN A 394 9.61 6.99 6.02
C ASN A 394 9.15 6.02 4.91
N LYS A 395 9.08 6.48 3.67
CA LYS A 395 8.76 5.65 2.49
C LYS A 395 9.77 4.52 2.29
N ARG A 396 11.06 4.74 2.53
CA ARG A 396 12.08 3.68 2.40
C ARG A 396 11.85 2.59 3.45
N GLN A 397 11.73 2.99 4.72
CA GLN A 397 11.47 2.08 5.84
C GLN A 397 10.16 1.29 5.66
N ASP A 398 9.07 1.98 5.33
CA ASP A 398 7.77 1.35 5.06
C ASP A 398 7.84 0.31 3.94
N PHE A 399 8.42 0.65 2.79
CA PHE A 399 8.49 -0.29 1.66
C PHE A 399 9.46 -1.45 1.91
N LYS A 400 10.51 -1.23 2.70
CA LYS A 400 11.42 -2.28 3.16
C LYS A 400 10.66 -3.30 4.01
N GLN A 401 9.98 -2.85 5.06
CA GLN A 401 9.13 -3.70 5.91
C GLN A 401 8.02 -4.39 5.11
N LEU A 402 7.36 -3.68 4.19
CA LEU A 402 6.30 -4.20 3.34
C LEU A 402 6.77 -5.36 2.44
N LEU A 403 7.92 -5.19 1.77
CA LEU A 403 8.44 -6.16 0.81
C LEU A 403 9.08 -7.36 1.52
N THR A 404 9.81 -7.15 2.62
CA THR A 404 10.33 -8.24 3.46
C THR A 404 9.18 -9.05 4.06
N GLY A 405 8.19 -8.41 4.67
CA GLY A 405 7.01 -9.10 5.20
C GLY A 405 6.22 -9.88 4.13
N MET A 406 6.11 -9.34 2.91
CA MET A 406 5.51 -10.06 1.79
C MET A 406 6.34 -11.30 1.40
N ALA A 407 7.68 -11.21 1.40
CA ALA A 407 8.57 -12.34 1.12
C ALA A 407 8.44 -13.42 2.21
N ASP A 408 8.48 -13.06 3.49
CA ASP A 408 8.33 -13.98 4.62
C ASP A 408 7.00 -14.75 4.57
N LYS A 409 5.91 -14.06 4.20
CA LYS A 409 4.58 -14.68 4.02
C LYS A 409 4.55 -15.68 2.86
N ASN A 410 5.23 -15.38 1.76
CA ASN A 410 5.36 -16.32 0.64
C ASN A 410 6.20 -17.55 1.02
N ILE A 411 7.32 -17.36 1.72
CA ILE A 411 8.16 -18.46 2.22
C ILE A 411 7.34 -19.38 3.13
N ASN A 412 6.67 -18.82 4.14
CA ASN A 412 5.82 -19.55 5.09
C ASN A 412 4.68 -20.33 4.38
N TYR A 413 4.07 -19.75 3.35
CA TYR A 413 3.09 -20.45 2.51
C TYR A 413 3.70 -21.72 1.86
N TYR A 414 4.84 -21.60 1.19
CA TYR A 414 5.47 -22.74 0.53
C TYR A 414 5.99 -23.78 1.53
N GLU A 415 6.55 -23.37 2.67
CA GLU A 415 6.98 -24.25 3.76
C GLU A 415 5.81 -25.05 4.35
N LYS A 416 4.67 -24.40 4.64
CA LYS A 416 3.44 -25.07 5.10
C LYS A 416 2.95 -26.12 4.09
N CYS A 417 2.91 -25.76 2.81
CA CYS A 417 2.50 -26.67 1.75
C CYS A 417 3.46 -27.86 1.63
N GLN A 418 4.78 -27.62 1.66
CA GLN A 418 5.79 -28.68 1.61
C GLN A 418 5.65 -29.63 2.80
N ALA A 419 5.56 -29.10 4.02
CA ALA A 419 5.44 -29.91 5.24
C ALA A 419 4.16 -30.78 5.24
N ALA A 420 3.05 -30.28 4.67
CA ALA A 420 1.82 -31.05 4.49
C ALA A 420 2.04 -32.26 3.56
N TRP A 421 2.71 -32.08 2.42
CA TRP A 421 3.02 -33.17 1.48
C TRP A 421 4.04 -34.16 2.04
N GLU A 422 5.06 -33.69 2.77
CA GLU A 422 6.04 -34.55 3.45
C GLU A 422 5.39 -35.41 4.55
N SER A 423 4.47 -34.83 5.33
CA SER A 423 3.66 -35.56 6.32
C SER A 423 2.72 -36.59 5.70
N LEU A 424 2.33 -36.43 4.43
CA LEU A 424 1.57 -37.44 3.70
C LEU A 424 2.47 -38.57 3.19
N LEU A 425 3.67 -38.24 2.69
CA LEU A 425 4.61 -39.23 2.17
C LEU A 425 5.00 -40.26 3.23
N THR A 426 5.18 -39.87 4.50
CA THR A 426 5.44 -40.82 5.59
C THR A 426 4.27 -41.79 5.81
N VAL A 427 3.03 -41.30 5.86
CA VAL A 427 1.82 -42.14 5.98
C VAL A 427 1.69 -43.15 4.84
N LEU A 428 2.06 -42.76 3.61
CA LEU A 428 2.06 -43.65 2.45
C LEU A 428 3.17 -44.71 2.50
N GLN A 429 4.35 -44.34 3.03
CA GLN A 429 5.48 -45.27 3.22
C GLN A 429 5.20 -46.29 4.33
N ASP A 430 4.67 -45.85 5.48
CA ASP A 430 4.29 -46.71 6.59
C ASP A 430 3.30 -47.78 6.12
N LYS A 431 2.25 -47.39 5.39
CA LYS A 431 1.29 -48.33 4.84
C LYS A 431 1.93 -49.35 3.88
N GLN A 432 2.84 -48.94 3.00
CA GLN A 432 3.57 -49.89 2.16
C GLN A 432 4.41 -50.91 2.96
N THR A 433 4.82 -50.58 4.19
CA THR A 433 5.50 -51.54 5.08
C THR A 433 4.53 -52.44 5.83
N GLU A 434 3.35 -51.93 6.24
CA GLU A 434 2.25 -52.73 6.79
C GLU A 434 1.79 -53.79 5.76
N ASP A 435 1.48 -53.37 4.53
CA ASP A 435 1.01 -54.27 3.45
C ASP A 435 2.05 -55.39 3.17
N LYS A 436 3.34 -55.04 3.01
CA LYS A 436 4.43 -56.02 2.80
C LYS A 436 4.64 -56.99 3.95
N THR A 437 4.40 -56.57 5.20
CA THR A 437 4.48 -57.47 6.37
C THR A 437 3.25 -58.36 6.50
N SER A 438 2.10 -57.96 5.93
CA SER A 438 0.93 -58.83 5.82
C SER A 438 1.04 -59.89 4.71
N GLU A 439 1.72 -59.58 3.58
CA GLU A 439 1.95 -60.55 2.49
C GLU A 439 3.02 -61.62 2.81
N THR A 440 3.79 -61.43 3.88
CA THR A 440 4.91 -62.32 4.27
C THR A 440 4.61 -63.21 5.48
N ASN A 441 3.38 -63.18 6.02
CA ASN A 441 2.87 -64.06 7.07
C ASN A 441 1.69 -64.93 6.57
#